data_AF-A0A414WSC9-F1
#
_entry.id   AF-A0A414WSC9-F1
#
_cell.length_a   1.000
_cell.length_b   1.000
_cell.length_c   1.000
_cell.angle_alpha   90.00
_cell.angle_beta   90.00
_cell.angle_gamma   90.00
#
_symmetry.space_group_name_H-M   'P 1'
#
loop_
_entity.id
_entity.type
_entity.pdbx_description
1 polymer ?
#
loop_
_entity_poly.entity_id
_entity_poly.type
_entity_poly.pdbx_seq_one_letter_code
_entity_poly.pdbx_strand_id
1 'polypeptide(L)'
;MKNNKKIKYKNRFRCQYQKGDTCISENFNSNNPISAPDIILTLSKLAVKVKEEINSEVGGRVALQVLKIHEYFIKTVNLQKHGNRKNKSYYFDPKAKNKTDRSERVDLEILGDYGLDNKTLTLSTYIKRYRQIKGWE
;
A
#
# COMPACT_ATOMS: atom_id res chain seq x y z
N MET A 1 0.15 14.34 -40.62
CA MET A 1 -0.66 14.09 -39.40
C MET A 1 0.27 13.54 -38.32
N LYS A 2 0.51 14.27 -37.23
CA LYS A 2 1.33 13.77 -36.11
C LYS A 2 0.48 12.76 -35.34
N ASN A 3 0.81 11.48 -35.45
CA ASN A 3 0.24 10.42 -34.61
C ASN A 3 0.65 10.71 -33.16
N ASN A 4 -0.21 11.42 -32.44
CA ASN A 4 -0.14 11.52 -30.99
C ASN A 4 -0.42 10.12 -30.42
N LYS A 5 0.62 9.27 -30.36
CA LYS A 5 0.62 8.10 -29.48
C LYS A 5 0.41 8.65 -28.07
N LYS A 6 -0.83 8.62 -27.57
CA LYS A 6 -1.10 8.78 -26.14
C LYS A 6 -0.19 7.76 -25.45
N ILE A 7 0.82 8.23 -24.74
CA ILE A 7 1.60 7.40 -23.83
C ILE A 7 0.57 6.86 -22.84
N LYS A 8 0.18 5.61 -23.02
CA LYS A 8 -0.73 4.92 -22.10
C LYS A 8 0.11 4.72 -20.84
N TYR A 9 0.00 5.65 -19.89
CA TYR A 9 0.71 5.53 -18.61
C TYR A 9 0.37 4.16 -18.02
N LYS A 10 1.39 3.35 -17.74
CA LYS A 10 1.19 2.06 -17.07
C LYS A 10 0.56 2.34 -15.71
N ASN A 11 -0.51 1.61 -15.39
CA ASN A 11 -1.10 1.69 -14.07
C ASN A 11 -0.06 1.24 -13.05
N ARG A 12 0.09 1.98 -11.96
CA ARG A 12 1.06 1.67 -10.91
C ARG A 12 0.44 1.81 -9.53
N PHE A 13 0.70 0.85 -8.68
CA PHE A 13 0.52 0.96 -7.24
C PHE A 13 1.89 0.93 -6.57
N ARG A 14 2.14 1.82 -5.62
CA ARG A 14 3.35 1.86 -4.80
C ARG A 14 2.96 2.01 -3.34
N CYS A 15 3.61 1.25 -2.47
CA CYS A 15 3.59 1.47 -1.04
C CYS A 15 5.03 1.54 -0.53
N GLN A 16 5.27 2.46 0.42
CA GLN A 16 6.61 2.74 0.91
C GLN A 16 6.56 3.03 2.41
N TYR A 17 7.37 2.33 3.19
CA TYR A 17 7.69 2.70 4.56
C TYR A 17 8.89 3.65 4.55
N GLN A 18 8.83 4.71 5.36
CA GLN A 18 9.91 5.69 5.49
C GLN A 18 10.10 6.09 6.95
N LYS A 19 11.37 6.14 7.39
CA LYS A 19 11.80 6.66 8.70
C LYS A 19 13.25 7.12 8.62
N GLY A 20 13.52 8.40 8.87
CA GLY A 20 14.88 8.93 8.66
C GLY A 20 15.37 8.63 7.24
N ASP A 21 16.54 7.99 7.13
CA ASP A 21 17.13 7.57 5.86
C ASP A 21 16.64 6.18 5.40
N THR A 22 15.91 5.45 6.26
CA THR A 22 15.32 4.16 5.90
C THR A 22 14.14 4.36 4.96
N CYS A 23 14.20 3.72 3.80
CA CYS A 23 13.15 3.70 2.79
C CYS A 23 12.99 2.28 2.25
N ILE A 24 11.84 1.67 2.53
CA ILE A 24 11.50 0.31 2.06
C ILE A 24 10.28 0.44 1.18
N SER A 25 10.36 -0.02 -0.07
CA SER A 25 9.28 0.17 -1.03
C SER A 25 8.91 -1.10 -1.76
N GLU A 26 7.63 -1.19 -2.09
CA GLU A 26 7.05 -2.19 -2.97
C GLU A 26 6.20 -1.50 -4.03
N ASN A 27 6.20 -2.06 -5.23
CA ASN A 27 5.37 -1.55 -6.30
C ASN A 27 4.84 -2.67 -7.20
N PHE A 28 3.70 -2.37 -7.82
CA PHE A 28 3.06 -3.20 -8.81
C PHE A 28 2.74 -2.34 -10.03
N ASN A 29 3.11 -2.81 -11.22
CA ASN A 29 2.86 -2.11 -12.48
C ASN A 29 2.04 -3.01 -13.40
N SER A 30 1.05 -2.44 -14.07
CA SER A 30 0.18 -3.19 -14.98
C SER A 30 -0.24 -2.33 -16.18
N ASN A 31 -0.40 -2.97 -17.33
CA ASN A 31 -1.06 -2.34 -18.49
C ASN A 31 -2.59 -2.37 -18.36
N ASN A 32 -3.11 -3.18 -17.42
CA ASN A 32 -4.52 -3.33 -17.09
C ASN A 32 -4.84 -2.59 -15.79
N PRO A 33 -6.11 -2.27 -15.51
CA PRO A 33 -6.53 -1.71 -14.23
C PRO A 33 -6.02 -2.54 -13.06
N ILE A 34 -5.61 -1.88 -11.97
CA ILE A 34 -5.06 -2.56 -10.81
C ILE A 34 -6.22 -3.17 -10.00
N SER A 35 -6.14 -4.47 -9.72
CA SER A 35 -7.14 -5.17 -8.93
C SER A 35 -6.91 -4.99 -7.42
N ALA A 36 -7.97 -5.15 -6.62
CA ALA A 36 -7.80 -5.16 -5.16
C ALA A 36 -6.80 -6.25 -4.69
N PRO A 37 -6.83 -7.50 -5.18
CA PRO A 37 -5.81 -8.50 -4.84
C PRO A 37 -4.36 -8.04 -5.09
N ASP A 38 -4.09 -7.34 -6.20
CA ASP A 38 -2.74 -6.84 -6.51
C ASP A 38 -2.29 -5.78 -5.50
N ILE A 39 -3.19 -4.85 -5.16
CA ILE A 39 -2.95 -3.85 -4.11
C ILE A 39 -2.61 -4.57 -2.81
N ILE A 40 -3.46 -5.51 -2.37
CA ILE A 40 -3.29 -6.11 -1.05
C ILE A 40 -2.05 -7.02 -0.99
N LEU A 41 -1.72 -7.72 -2.08
CA LEU A 41 -0.46 -8.47 -2.17
C LEU A 41 0.75 -7.54 -2.04
N THR A 42 0.74 -6.40 -2.72
CA THR A 42 1.84 -5.42 -2.66
C THR A 42 1.97 -4.83 -1.24
N LEU A 43 0.84 -4.50 -0.61
CA LEU A 43 0.77 -4.06 0.79
C LEU A 43 1.34 -5.12 1.75
N SER A 44 1.01 -6.39 1.52
CA SER A 44 1.50 -7.51 2.32
C SER A 44 3.01 -7.71 2.18
N LYS A 45 3.55 -7.61 0.95
CA LYS A 45 4.99 -7.70 0.68
C LYS A 45 5.76 -6.61 1.43
N LEU A 46 5.25 -5.38 1.44
CA LEU A 46 5.90 -4.29 2.18
C LEU A 46 6.02 -4.61 3.67
N ALA A 47 4.95 -5.11 4.30
CA ALA A 47 4.98 -5.46 5.72
C ALA A 47 5.98 -6.58 6.04
N VAL A 48 6.13 -7.57 5.14
CA VAL A 48 7.13 -8.63 5.27
C VAL A 48 8.54 -8.06 5.17
N LYS A 49 8.83 -7.26 4.13
CA LYS A 49 10.13 -6.61 3.96
C LYS A 49 10.49 -5.73 5.14
N VAL A 50 9.55 -4.91 5.62
CA VAL A 50 9.72 -4.08 6.82
C VAL A 50 10.08 -4.92 8.05
N LYS A 51 9.46 -6.09 8.22
CA LYS A 51 9.80 -6.99 9.34
C LYS A 51 11.22 -7.54 9.21
N GLU A 52 11.65 -7.87 8.00
CA GLU A 52 12.94 -8.52 7.72
C GLU A 52 14.11 -7.52 7.72
N GLU A 53 13.90 -6.31 7.20
CA GLU A 53 14.94 -5.30 7.02
C GLU A 53 15.12 -4.39 8.25
N ILE A 54 14.15 -4.34 9.16
CA ILE A 54 14.27 -3.63 10.44
C ILE A 54 14.66 -4.63 11.53
N ASN A 55 15.54 -4.23 12.45
CA ASN A 55 15.97 -5.01 13.62
C ASN A 55 14.81 -5.85 14.24
N SER A 56 15.05 -7.13 14.50
CA SER A 56 14.04 -8.18 14.74
C SER A 56 12.96 -7.81 15.77
N GLU A 57 13.32 -7.18 16.89
CA GLU A 57 12.37 -6.81 17.94
C GLU A 57 11.49 -5.59 17.58
N VAL A 58 12.03 -4.69 16.75
CA VAL A 58 11.34 -3.46 16.29
C VAL A 58 10.56 -3.74 15.01
N GLY A 59 11.11 -4.55 14.11
CA GLY A 59 10.54 -4.87 12.79
C GLY A 59 9.17 -5.53 12.88
N GLY A 60 8.94 -6.40 13.87
CA GLY A 60 7.61 -6.97 14.13
C GLY A 60 6.55 -5.92 14.47
N ARG A 61 6.90 -4.95 15.33
CA ARG A 61 6.01 -3.85 15.73
C ARG A 61 5.73 -2.90 14.57
N VAL A 62 6.76 -2.54 13.80
CA VAL A 62 6.61 -1.64 12.64
C VAL A 62 5.78 -2.32 11.56
N ALA A 63 6.03 -3.58 11.23
CA ALA A 63 5.24 -4.34 10.26
C ALA A 63 3.76 -4.40 10.65
N LEU A 64 3.45 -4.59 11.94
CA LEU A 64 2.07 -4.54 12.44
C LEU A 64 1.41 -3.18 12.21
N GLN A 65 2.12 -2.08 12.46
CA GLN A 65 1.61 -0.73 12.22
C GLN A 65 1.40 -0.45 10.73
N VAL A 66 2.33 -0.87 9.88
CA VAL A 66 2.20 -0.84 8.41
C VAL A 66 0.90 -1.53 7.97
N LEU A 67 0.59 -2.70 8.54
CA LEU A 67 -0.63 -3.43 8.19
C LEU A 67 -1.91 -2.79 8.69
N LYS A 68 -1.90 -2.14 9.86
CA LYS A 68 -3.05 -1.36 10.34
C LYS A 68 -3.37 -0.23 9.36
N ILE A 69 -2.35 0.45 8.84
CA ILE A 69 -2.50 1.48 7.81
C ILE A 69 -3.06 0.87 6.52
N HIS A 70 -2.55 -0.29 6.11
CA HIS A 70 -3.04 -1.02 4.94
C HIS A 70 -4.53 -1.40 5.11
N GLU A 71 -4.93 -1.93 6.26
CA GLU A 71 -6.32 -2.26 6.57
C GLU A 71 -7.23 -1.03 6.44
N TYR A 72 -6.82 0.10 7.00
CA TYR A 72 -7.55 1.36 6.88
C TYR A 72 -7.65 1.85 5.43
N PHE A 73 -6.54 1.80 4.69
CA PHE A 73 -6.51 2.18 3.29
C PHE A 73 -7.47 1.33 2.45
N ILE A 74 -7.41 0.00 2.59
CA ILE A 74 -8.26 -0.92 1.84
C ILE A 74 -9.75 -0.65 2.15
N LYS A 75 -10.11 -0.44 3.43
CA LYS A 75 -11.49 -0.04 3.79
C LYS A 75 -11.92 1.24 3.08
N THR A 76 -11.00 2.20 2.91
CA THR A 76 -11.26 3.47 2.22
C THR A 76 -11.36 3.30 0.71
N VAL A 77 -10.50 2.47 0.11
CA VAL A 77 -10.46 2.22 -1.34
C VAL A 77 -11.65 1.38 -1.80
N ASN A 78 -12.08 0.39 -1.00
CA ASN A 78 -13.22 -0.47 -1.31
C ASN A 78 -14.55 0.31 -1.42
N LEU A 79 -14.63 1.50 -0.83
CA LEU A 79 -15.78 2.39 -0.92
C LEU A 79 -15.80 3.23 -2.22
N GLN A 80 -14.74 3.16 -3.04
CA GLN A 80 -14.60 3.98 -4.23
C GLN A 80 -14.65 3.12 -5.49
N LYS A 81 -15.71 3.31 -6.30
CA LYS A 81 -15.92 2.54 -7.54
C LYS A 81 -14.82 2.77 -8.58
N HIS A 82 -14.29 3.98 -8.68
CA HIS A 82 -13.15 4.33 -9.55
C HIS A 82 -12.41 5.54 -8.98
N GLY A 83 -11.11 5.66 -9.27
CA GLY A 83 -10.36 6.86 -8.91
C GLY A 83 -9.13 7.04 -9.78
N ASN A 84 -8.84 8.30 -10.12
CA ASN A 84 -7.58 8.69 -10.73
C ASN A 84 -6.61 9.15 -9.66
N ARG A 85 -5.34 8.76 -9.83
CA ARG A 85 -4.13 9.22 -9.16
C ARG A 85 -4.30 9.73 -7.72
N LYS A 86 -4.01 8.88 -6.72
CA LYS A 86 -4.05 9.24 -5.29
C LYS A 86 -2.71 8.98 -4.64
N ASN A 87 -2.13 10.00 -4.02
CA ASN A 87 -0.99 9.87 -3.13
C ASN A 87 -1.45 10.23 -1.72
N LYS A 88 -1.16 9.38 -0.73
CA LYS A 88 -1.49 9.62 0.66
C LYS A 88 -0.40 9.09 1.58
N SER A 89 0.03 9.95 2.50
CA SER A 89 0.96 9.63 3.58
C SER A 89 0.20 9.35 4.88
N TYR A 90 0.59 8.28 5.56
CA TYR A 90 0.04 7.83 6.83
C TYR A 90 1.14 7.81 7.88
N TYR A 91 1.13 8.79 8.78
CA TYR A 91 2.14 8.96 9.81
C TYR A 91 1.84 8.05 11.01
N PHE A 92 2.88 7.45 11.60
CA PHE A 92 2.74 6.61 12.79
C PHE A 92 2.41 7.45 14.03
N ASP A 93 3.00 8.65 14.11
CA ASP A 93 2.60 9.68 15.07
C ASP A 93 1.76 10.77 14.37
N PRO A 94 0.44 10.86 14.64
CA PRO A 94 -0.42 11.90 14.08
C PRO A 94 -0.03 13.32 14.53
N LYS A 95 0.68 13.45 15.67
CA LYS A 95 1.13 14.73 16.23
C LYS A 95 2.46 15.21 15.64
N ALA A 96 3.15 14.38 14.85
CA ALA A 96 4.28 14.80 14.03
C ALA A 96 3.81 15.71 12.87
N LYS A 97 3.24 16.88 13.21
CA LYS A 97 2.71 17.89 12.29
C LYS A 97 3.79 18.52 11.41
N ASN A 98 5.06 18.40 11.78
CA ASN A 98 6.18 18.84 10.97
C ASN A 98 6.57 17.71 10.01
N LYS A 99 6.03 17.81 8.78
CA LYS A 99 6.32 16.96 7.62
C LYS A 99 7.78 17.12 7.17
N THR A 100 8.72 16.78 8.04
CA THR A 100 10.12 16.64 7.65
C THR A 100 10.31 15.28 6.99
N ASP A 101 11.27 15.16 6.07
CA ASP A 101 11.54 13.91 5.34
C ASP A 101 11.83 12.71 6.27
N ARG A 102 12.12 12.97 7.54
CA ARG A 102 12.49 11.97 8.55
C ARG A 102 11.33 11.35 9.32
N SER A 103 10.10 11.86 9.20
CA SER A 103 8.94 11.36 9.95
C SER A 103 8.58 9.92 9.57
N GLU A 104 8.38 9.07 10.58
CA GLU A 104 7.99 7.66 10.41
C GLU A 104 6.57 7.54 9.85
N ARG A 105 6.45 6.97 8.64
CA ARG A 105 5.19 6.93 7.89
C ARG A 105 5.15 5.81 6.86
N VAL A 106 3.95 5.61 6.31
CA VAL A 106 3.69 4.82 5.11
C VAL A 106 3.09 5.70 4.03
N ASP A 107 3.74 5.76 2.88
CA ASP A 107 3.28 6.47 1.70
C ASP A 107 2.63 5.47 0.73
N LEU A 108 1.40 5.76 0.31
CA LEU A 108 0.64 4.96 -0.63
C LEU A 108 0.33 5.80 -1.88
N GLU A 109 0.67 5.27 -3.05
CA GLU A 109 0.45 5.93 -4.33
C GLU A 109 -0.24 4.97 -5.31
N ILE A 110 -1.35 5.42 -5.89
CA ILE A 110 -1.97 4.82 -7.08
C ILE A 110 -1.82 5.81 -8.23
N LEU A 111 -1.38 5.32 -9.39
CA LEU A 111 -1.35 6.02 -10.67
C LEU A 111 -2.15 5.21 -11.69
N GLY A 112 -3.09 5.86 -12.37
CA GLY A 112 -3.97 5.20 -13.35
C GLY A 112 -5.20 4.54 -12.71
N ASP A 113 -5.80 3.61 -13.47
CA ASP A 113 -7.09 3.01 -13.13
C ASP A 113 -6.95 1.87 -12.12
N TYR A 114 -7.86 1.84 -11.15
CA TYR A 114 -8.02 0.74 -10.19
C TYR A 114 -9.51 0.42 -9.99
N GLY A 115 -9.81 -0.83 -9.59
CA GLY A 115 -11.15 -1.22 -9.13
C GLY A 115 -12.16 -1.63 -10.20
N LEU A 116 -11.74 -1.94 -11.43
CA LEU A 116 -12.61 -2.60 -12.42
C LEU A 116 -12.83 -4.06 -12.01
N ASP A 117 -14.09 -4.44 -11.78
CA ASP A 117 -14.54 -5.78 -11.36
C ASP A 117 -13.87 -6.33 -10.11
N ASN A 118 -13.84 -5.55 -9.02
CA ASN A 118 -13.66 -6.11 -7.68
C ASN A 118 -14.88 -7.00 -7.34
N LYS A 119 -14.97 -8.20 -7.93
CA LYS A 119 -15.82 -9.26 -7.38
C LYS A 119 -15.45 -9.37 -5.92
N THR A 120 -16.46 -9.24 -5.07
CA THR A 120 -16.40 -9.13 -3.62
C THR A 120 -15.69 -10.34 -3.01
N LEU A 121 -14.36 -10.42 -3.12
CA LEU A 121 -13.53 -11.25 -2.29
C LEU A 121 -13.69 -10.62 -0.90
N THR A 122 -14.52 -11.23 -0.07
CA THR A 122 -14.85 -10.72 1.27
C THR A 122 -13.56 -10.37 1.98
N LEU A 123 -13.33 -9.07 2.11
CA LEU A 123 -12.14 -8.45 2.69
C LEU A 123 -11.76 -9.08 4.05
N SER A 124 -12.79 -9.55 4.78
CA SER A 124 -12.70 -10.30 6.02
C SER A 124 -11.94 -11.62 5.87
N THR A 125 -12.16 -12.39 4.80
CA THR A 125 -11.43 -13.62 4.50
C THR A 125 -9.96 -13.35 4.24
N TYR A 126 -9.63 -12.23 3.60
CA TYR A 126 -8.25 -11.84 3.34
C TYR A 126 -7.51 -11.43 4.61
N ILE A 127 -8.09 -10.50 5.39
CA ILE A 127 -7.49 -10.03 6.66
C ILE A 127 -7.30 -11.21 7.63
N LYS A 128 -8.30 -12.11 7.71
CA LYS A 128 -8.21 -13.34 8.51
C LYS A 128 -7.07 -14.24 8.04
N ARG A 129 -6.99 -14.55 6.74
CA ARG A 129 -5.88 -15.37 6.19
C ARG A 129 -4.51 -14.74 6.41
N TYR A 130 -4.39 -13.42 6.27
CA TYR A 130 -3.13 -12.72 6.51
C TYR A 130 -2.69 -12.83 7.98
N ARG A 131 -3.61 -12.59 8.93
CA ARG A 131 -3.34 -12.73 10.37
C ARG A 131 -2.96 -14.17 10.74
N GLN A 132 -3.61 -15.15 10.12
CA GLN A 132 -3.30 -16.58 10.28
C GLN A 132 -1.92 -16.98 9.72
N ILE A 133 -1.56 -16.52 8.51
CA ILE A 133 -0.24 -16.79 7.89
C ILE A 133 0.93 -16.29 8.75
N LYS A 134 0.69 -15.29 9.61
CA LYS A 134 1.74 -14.67 10.45
C LYS A 134 1.66 -15.06 11.93
N GLY A 135 0.74 -15.95 12.32
CA GLY A 135 0.61 -16.40 13.70
C GLY A 135 0.21 -15.28 14.66
N TRP A 136 -0.67 -14.38 14.22
CA TRP A 136 -1.15 -13.22 14.99
C TRP A 136 -2.54 -13.44 15.59
N GLU A 137 -3.09 -14.64 15.44
CA GLU A 137 -4.20 -15.21 16.20
C GLU A 137 -3.67 -16.30 17.13
#